data_AF-A0A430VTK2-F1
#
_entry.id   AF-A0A430VTK2-F1
#
_cell.length_a   1.000
_cell.length_b   1.000
_cell.length_c   1.000
_cell.angle_alpha   90.00
_cell.angle_beta   90.00
_cell.angle_gamma   90.00
#
_symmetry.space_group_name_H-M   'P 1'
#
loop_
_entity.id
_entity.type
_entity.pdbx_description
1 polymer ?
#
loop_
_entity_poly.entity_id
_entity_poly.type
_entity_poly.pdbx_seq_one_letter_code
_entity_poly.pdbx_strand_id
1 'polypeptide(L)'
;MGERAEEVWRMVEGFRGYGFTESHAQAFARHAYASLWLKHRYPAEFLAGVLSEMPGMWPPATWRQEARRLGVPFLPLSINRSGLRYRVEGVGGKKALRPPLTAAKGVSEEAARAILRERLRGPFTSLEDFRARLHPPVVLPESAKLSCGQTDLRKQVALPEGQTDLRKQEDLLLALAKAGAFDELHPRREALFRAGLPPGGPLLA
;
A
#
# COMPACT_ATOMS: atom_id res chain seq x y z
N MET A 1 -47.82 -7.37 -48.03
CA MET A 1 -47.20 -6.34 -47.17
C MET A 1 -46.65 -5.24 -48.07
N GLY A 2 -46.55 -3.98 -47.63
CA GLY A 2 -45.98 -2.91 -48.48
C GLY A 2 -44.45 -3.01 -48.56
N GLU A 3 -43.84 -2.61 -49.68
CA GLU A 3 -42.38 -2.69 -49.92
C GLU A 3 -41.54 -2.14 -48.75
N ARG A 4 -41.99 -1.05 -48.14
CA ARG A 4 -41.32 -0.42 -46.99
C ARG A 4 -41.31 -1.29 -45.72
N ALA A 5 -42.33 -2.12 -45.52
CA ALA A 5 -42.38 -3.04 -44.39
C ALA A 5 -41.35 -4.18 -44.56
N GLU A 6 -41.15 -4.66 -45.79
CA GLU A 6 -40.13 -5.69 -46.10
C GLU A 6 -38.70 -5.15 -45.98
N GLU A 7 -38.50 -3.87 -46.30
CA GLU A 7 -37.23 -3.18 -46.09
C GLU A 7 -36.90 -3.08 -44.59
N VAL A 8 -37.84 -2.60 -43.76
CA VAL A 8 -37.65 -2.50 -42.30
C VAL A 8 -37.43 -3.88 -41.67
N TRP A 9 -38.15 -4.91 -42.13
CA TRP A 9 -37.95 -6.27 -41.64
C TRP A 9 -36.53 -6.79 -41.90
N ARG A 10 -35.99 -6.57 -43.11
CA ARG A 10 -34.60 -6.94 -43.43
C ARG A 10 -33.57 -6.23 -42.54
N MET A 11 -33.81 -4.97 -42.17
CA MET A 11 -32.96 -4.24 -41.22
C MET A 11 -33.00 -4.84 -39.81
N VAL A 12 -34.20 -5.20 -39.33
CA VAL A 12 -34.37 -5.85 -38.00
C VAL A 12 -33.75 -7.24 -37.99
N GLU A 13 -33.92 -8.01 -39.06
CA GLU A 13 -33.32 -9.33 -39.22
C GLU A 13 -31.79 -9.27 -39.19
N GLY A 14 -31.19 -8.26 -39.82
CA GLY A 14 -29.75 -7.99 -39.75
C GLY A 14 -29.23 -7.66 -38.34
N PHE A 15 -30.09 -7.21 -37.42
CA PHE A 15 -29.74 -6.94 -36.02
C PHE A 15 -29.68 -8.21 -35.16
N ARG A 16 -30.17 -9.34 -35.68
CA ARG A 16 -30.17 -10.63 -34.99
C ARG A 16 -28.73 -11.09 -34.72
N GLY A 17 -28.36 -11.19 -33.44
CA GLY A 17 -27.03 -11.64 -33.00
C GLY A 17 -26.07 -10.51 -32.59
N TYR A 18 -26.36 -9.26 -32.95
CA TYR A 18 -25.59 -8.08 -32.53
C TYR A 18 -26.39 -7.10 -31.65
N GLY A 19 -27.72 -7.26 -31.60
CA GLY A 19 -28.58 -6.50 -30.70
C GLY A 19 -28.21 -6.72 -29.23
N PHE A 20 -27.98 -5.62 -28.52
CA PHE A 20 -27.68 -5.65 -27.09
C PHE A 20 -28.92 -5.22 -26.29
N THR A 21 -29.10 -5.78 -25.09
CA THR A 21 -30.25 -5.44 -24.25
C THR A 21 -30.10 -4.03 -23.67
N GLU A 22 -31.01 -3.14 -24.03
CA GLU A 22 -30.94 -1.73 -23.64
C GLU A 22 -30.90 -1.54 -22.12
N SER A 23 -31.73 -2.30 -21.38
CA SER A 23 -31.77 -2.23 -19.91
C SER A 23 -30.42 -2.61 -19.26
N HIS A 24 -29.73 -3.61 -19.81
CA HIS A 24 -28.40 -3.98 -19.34
C HIS A 24 -27.37 -2.90 -19.69
N ALA A 25 -27.40 -2.38 -20.92
CA ALA A 25 -26.50 -1.29 -21.33
C ALA A 25 -26.67 -0.06 -20.43
N GLN A 26 -27.92 0.32 -20.12
CA GLN A 26 -28.22 1.46 -19.27
C GLN A 26 -27.69 1.28 -17.84
N ALA A 27 -27.80 0.08 -17.28
CA ALA A 27 -27.26 -0.22 -15.95
C ALA A 27 -25.74 -0.02 -15.90
N PHE A 28 -24.99 -0.56 -16.87
CA PHE A 28 -23.53 -0.37 -16.95
C PHE A 28 -23.15 1.08 -17.26
N ALA A 29 -23.88 1.75 -18.16
CA ALA A 29 -23.64 3.15 -18.51
C ALA A 29 -23.76 4.06 -17.27
N ARG A 30 -24.71 3.78 -16.37
CA ARG A 30 -24.85 4.51 -15.11
C ARG A 30 -23.63 4.37 -14.21
N HIS A 31 -23.07 3.16 -14.06
CA HIS A 31 -21.85 2.94 -13.28
C HIS A 31 -20.61 3.59 -13.92
N ALA A 32 -20.48 3.49 -15.25
CA ALA A 32 -19.39 4.11 -15.99
C ALA A 32 -19.44 5.65 -15.87
N TYR A 33 -20.64 6.23 -16.01
CA TYR A 33 -20.84 7.68 -15.87
C TYR A 33 -20.52 8.16 -14.46
N ALA A 34 -21.02 7.47 -13.42
CA ALA A 34 -20.72 7.83 -12.03
C ALA A 34 -19.20 7.77 -11.74
N SER A 35 -18.52 6.72 -12.22
CA SER A 35 -17.06 6.58 -12.08
C SER A 35 -16.31 7.71 -12.81
N LEU A 36 -16.74 8.07 -14.03
CA LEU A 36 -16.14 9.15 -14.80
C LEU A 36 -16.36 10.51 -14.14
N TRP A 37 -17.55 10.75 -13.59
CA TRP A 37 -17.86 11.98 -12.87
C TRP A 37 -16.96 12.14 -11.65
N LEU A 38 -16.77 11.07 -10.85
CA LEU A 38 -15.83 11.06 -9.73
C LEU A 38 -14.40 11.29 -10.19
N LYS A 39 -13.95 10.59 -11.24
CA LYS A 39 -12.61 10.76 -11.82
C LYS A 39 -12.36 12.19 -12.29
N HIS A 40 -13.37 12.85 -12.85
CA HIS A 40 -13.26 14.21 -13.38
C HIS A 40 -13.31 15.28 -12.27
N ARG A 41 -14.21 15.15 -11.29
CA ARG A 41 -14.42 16.16 -10.24
C ARG A 41 -13.53 15.96 -9.01
N TYR A 42 -13.21 14.71 -8.69
CA TYR A 42 -12.46 14.28 -7.51
C TYR A 42 -11.37 13.25 -7.87
N PRO A 43 -10.41 13.61 -8.75
CA PRO A 43 -9.44 12.66 -9.30
C PRO A 43 -8.59 12.00 -8.20
N ALA A 44 -8.21 12.75 -7.16
CA ALA A 44 -7.39 12.21 -6.07
C ALA A 44 -8.17 11.18 -5.24
N GLU A 45 -9.42 11.47 -4.87
CA GLU A 45 -10.28 10.55 -4.12
C GLU A 45 -10.62 9.31 -4.93
N PHE A 46 -10.93 9.48 -6.22
CA PHE A 46 -11.20 8.38 -7.14
C PHE A 46 -10.01 7.42 -7.22
N LEU A 47 -8.81 7.96 -7.46
CA LEU A 47 -7.59 7.16 -7.51
C LEU A 47 -7.29 6.47 -6.17
N ALA A 48 -7.50 7.16 -5.04
CA ALA A 48 -7.31 6.56 -3.72
C ALA A 48 -8.21 5.35 -3.51
N GLY A 49 -9.49 5.44 -3.91
CA GLY A 49 -10.43 4.32 -3.84
C GLY A 49 -10.00 3.15 -4.72
N VAL A 50 -9.73 3.42 -6.00
CA VAL A 50 -9.36 2.36 -6.97
C VAL A 50 -8.06 1.67 -6.58
N LEU A 51 -7.05 2.42 -6.16
CA LEU A 51 -5.76 1.87 -5.74
C LEU A 51 -5.81 1.12 -4.40
N SER A 52 -6.79 1.43 -3.55
CA SER A 52 -6.95 0.74 -2.26
C SER A 52 -7.63 -0.61 -2.42
N GLU A 53 -8.61 -0.73 -3.32
CA GLU A 53 -9.27 -2.00 -3.59
C GLU A 53 -8.54 -2.86 -4.62
N MET A 54 -7.71 -2.25 -5.49
CA MET A 54 -6.87 -2.93 -6.49
C MET A 54 -7.59 -4.11 -7.16
N PRO A 55 -8.55 -3.87 -8.07
CA PRO A 55 -9.38 -4.92 -8.67
C PRO A 55 -8.62 -5.87 -9.63
N GLY A 56 -7.28 -5.89 -9.59
CA GLY A 56 -6.43 -6.84 -10.32
C GLY A 56 -6.31 -6.62 -11.82
N MET A 57 -7.14 -5.78 -12.43
CA MET A 57 -7.17 -5.61 -13.89
C MET A 57 -5.95 -4.87 -14.45
N TRP A 58 -5.30 -4.00 -13.67
CA TRP A 58 -4.18 -3.17 -14.13
C TRP A 58 -3.02 -3.15 -13.13
N PRO A 59 -1.76 -3.20 -13.60
CA PRO A 59 -0.60 -3.03 -12.75
C PRO A 59 -0.59 -1.65 -12.05
N PRO A 60 0.01 -1.53 -10.85
CA PRO A 60 0.15 -0.24 -10.16
C PRO A 60 0.85 0.85 -10.99
N ALA A 61 1.77 0.47 -11.88
CA ALA A 61 2.45 1.39 -12.79
C ALA A 61 1.49 2.15 -13.73
N THR A 62 0.45 1.46 -14.22
CA THR A 62 -0.58 2.07 -15.07
C THR A 62 -1.33 3.17 -14.31
N TRP A 63 -1.69 2.90 -13.06
CA TRP A 63 -2.35 3.90 -12.21
C TRP A 63 -1.44 5.06 -11.83
N ARG A 64 -0.12 4.84 -11.66
CA ARG A 64 0.85 5.92 -11.47
C ARG A 64 0.89 6.85 -12.69
N GLN A 65 0.89 6.29 -13.90
CA GLN A 65 0.85 7.09 -15.13
C GLN A 65 -0.47 7.86 -15.26
N GLU A 66 -1.59 7.25 -14.89
CA GLU A 66 -2.89 7.90 -14.93
C GLU A 66 -2.99 9.05 -13.93
N ALA A 67 -2.51 8.86 -12.70
CA ALA A 67 -2.44 9.94 -11.72
C ALA A 67 -1.61 11.13 -12.23
N ARG A 68 -0.49 10.86 -12.92
CA ARG A 68 0.32 11.90 -13.55
C ARG A 68 -0.47 12.67 -14.62
N ARG A 69 -1.26 11.98 -15.46
CA ARG A 69 -2.14 12.61 -16.45
C ARG A 69 -3.22 13.48 -15.81
N LEU A 70 -3.77 13.02 -14.67
CA LEU A 70 -4.78 13.74 -13.90
C LEU A 70 -4.18 14.85 -13.02
N GLY A 71 -2.86 15.04 -13.01
CA GLY A 71 -2.18 16.05 -12.20
C GLY A 71 -2.22 15.77 -10.69
N VAL A 72 -2.42 14.50 -10.29
CA VAL A 72 -2.45 14.07 -8.89
C VAL A 72 -1.07 13.53 -8.49
N PRO A 73 -0.28 14.27 -7.68
CA PRO A 73 1.03 13.81 -7.24
C PRO A 73 0.91 12.70 -6.18
N PHE A 74 1.89 11.79 -6.17
CA PHE A 74 2.08 10.85 -5.06
C PHE A 74 3.06 11.42 -4.05
N LEU A 75 2.70 11.29 -2.77
CA LEU A 75 3.56 11.59 -1.65
C LEU A 75 4.44 10.38 -1.32
N PRO A 76 5.62 10.60 -0.71
CA PRO A 76 6.43 9.50 -0.21
C PRO A 76 5.70 8.74 0.90
N LEU A 77 6.11 7.50 1.09
CA LEU A 77 5.67 6.71 2.23
C LEU A 77 6.10 7.40 3.54
N SER A 78 5.24 7.42 4.55
CA SER A 78 5.59 7.98 5.87
C SER A 78 5.09 7.08 6.96
N ILE A 79 5.96 6.76 7.92
CA ILE A 79 5.60 5.92 9.06
C ILE A 79 4.50 6.57 9.93
N ASN A 80 4.51 7.89 10.03
CA ASN A 80 3.58 8.64 10.87
C ASN A 80 2.29 9.03 10.14
N ARG A 81 2.28 9.08 8.81
CA ARG A 81 1.11 9.54 8.02
C ARG A 81 0.45 8.44 7.20
N SER A 82 1.20 7.48 6.66
CA SER A 82 0.64 6.39 5.86
C SER A 82 -0.25 5.46 6.70
N GLY A 83 -1.27 4.89 6.04
CA GLY A 83 -2.23 3.96 6.65
C GLY A 83 -2.21 2.57 5.99
N LEU A 84 -3.33 1.84 6.08
CA LEU A 84 -3.52 0.57 5.37
C LEU A 84 -4.02 0.74 3.93
N ARG A 85 -4.63 1.88 3.63
CA ARG A 85 -5.20 2.23 2.32
C ARG A 85 -4.59 3.52 1.80
N TYR A 86 -4.72 3.78 0.50
CA TYR A 86 -4.34 5.07 -0.07
C TYR A 86 -5.19 6.17 0.54
N ARG A 87 -4.56 7.31 0.83
CA ARG A 87 -5.22 8.47 1.43
C ARG A 87 -4.94 9.73 0.64
N VAL A 88 -5.91 10.63 0.64
CA VAL A 88 -5.77 11.95 0.04
C VAL A 88 -5.29 12.92 1.10
N GLU A 89 -4.25 13.69 0.78
CA GLU A 89 -3.71 14.76 1.63
C GLU A 89 -3.66 16.08 0.87
N GLY A 90 -3.92 17.18 1.56
CA GLY A 90 -3.70 18.53 1.03
C GLY A 90 -2.24 18.94 1.23
N VAL A 91 -1.52 19.23 0.15
CA VAL A 91 -0.14 19.74 0.17
C VAL A 91 -0.05 20.93 -0.76
N GLY A 92 0.31 22.11 -0.22
CA GLY A 92 0.48 23.33 -1.01
C GLY A 92 -0.77 23.75 -1.79
N GLY A 93 -1.97 23.57 -1.21
CA GLY A 93 -3.25 23.88 -1.86
C GLY A 93 -3.70 22.87 -2.92
N LYS A 94 -2.95 21.78 -3.14
CA LYS A 94 -3.31 20.69 -4.06
C LYS A 94 -3.55 19.40 -3.30
N LYS A 95 -4.38 18.52 -3.87
CA LYS A 95 -4.60 17.16 -3.34
C LYS A 95 -3.53 16.22 -3.87
N ALA A 96 -2.99 15.38 -3.00
CA ALA A 96 -1.95 14.41 -3.29
C ALA A 96 -2.30 13.05 -2.68
N LEU A 97 -1.76 11.97 -3.24
CA LEU A 97 -2.00 10.61 -2.81
C LEU A 97 -0.87 10.11 -1.92
N ARG A 98 -1.17 9.72 -0.69
CA ARG A 98 -0.23 9.01 0.18
C ARG A 98 -0.43 7.49 0.06
N PRO A 99 0.64 6.72 -0.24
CA PRO A 99 0.56 5.27 -0.28
C PRO A 99 0.39 4.65 1.11
N PRO A 100 -0.21 3.46 1.20
CA PRO A 100 -0.27 2.68 2.44
C PRO A 100 1.09 2.08 2.80
N LEU A 101 1.27 1.70 4.07
CA LEU A 101 2.48 1.02 4.56
C LEU A 101 2.77 -0.28 3.81
N THR A 102 1.71 -0.99 3.38
CA THR A 102 1.78 -2.22 2.58
C THR A 102 2.30 -2.00 1.15
N ALA A 103 2.42 -0.75 0.69
CA ALA A 103 3.06 -0.45 -0.59
C ALA A 103 4.57 -0.71 -0.56
N ALA A 104 5.19 -0.73 0.62
CA ALA A 104 6.57 -1.16 0.77
C ALA A 104 6.68 -2.69 0.61
N LYS A 105 7.55 -3.11 -0.31
CA LYS A 105 7.77 -4.53 -0.61
C LYS A 105 8.25 -5.27 0.65
N GLY A 106 7.51 -6.30 1.06
CA GLY A 106 7.82 -7.12 2.24
C GLY A 106 7.07 -6.70 3.51
N VAL A 107 6.27 -5.63 3.47
CA VAL A 107 5.43 -5.23 4.60
C VAL A 107 4.07 -5.94 4.51
N SER A 108 3.78 -6.81 5.47
CA SER A 108 2.47 -7.47 5.58
C SER A 108 1.41 -6.52 6.16
N GLU A 109 0.13 -6.85 5.96
CA GLU A 109 -0.95 -6.05 6.54
C GLU A 109 -0.96 -6.13 8.07
N GLU A 110 -0.60 -7.27 8.65
CA GLU A 110 -0.46 -7.45 10.10
C GLU A 110 0.63 -6.54 10.67
N ALA A 111 1.79 -6.48 10.00
CA ALA A 111 2.88 -5.58 10.38
C ALA A 111 2.43 -4.11 10.30
N ALA A 112 1.75 -3.72 9.23
CA ALA A 112 1.19 -2.38 9.09
C ALA A 112 0.18 -2.07 10.20
N ARG A 113 -0.71 -3.01 10.56
CA ARG A 113 -1.67 -2.85 11.66
C ARG A 113 -0.96 -2.72 13.02
N ALA A 114 0.12 -3.46 13.26
CA ALA A 114 0.91 -3.35 14.48
C ALA A 114 1.52 -1.94 14.63
N ILE A 115 2.10 -1.40 13.54
CA ILE A 115 2.64 -0.04 13.50
C ILE A 115 1.54 0.98 13.82
N LEU A 116 0.35 0.84 13.22
CA LEU A 116 -0.76 1.74 13.46
C LEU A 116 -1.29 1.69 14.90
N ARG A 117 -1.27 0.51 15.54
CA ARG A 117 -1.64 0.35 16.95
C ARG A 117 -0.67 1.11 17.86
N GLU A 118 0.63 0.94 17.65
CA GLU A 118 1.65 1.65 18.45
C GLU A 118 1.60 3.17 18.22
N ARG A 119 1.21 3.61 17.02
CA ARG A 119 1.00 5.03 16.71
C ARG A 119 -0.16 5.66 17.49
N LEU A 120 -1.08 4.88 18.06
CA LEU A 120 -2.13 5.40 18.96
C LEU A 120 -1.56 5.98 20.25
N ARG A 121 -0.36 5.54 20.66
CA ARG A 121 0.37 6.10 21.81
C ARG A 121 1.03 7.45 21.49
N GLY A 122 1.05 7.84 20.22
CA GLY A 122 1.69 9.06 19.72
C GLY A 122 2.54 8.79 18.48
N PRO A 123 2.94 9.83 17.74
CA PRO A 123 3.83 9.69 16.59
C PRO A 123 5.18 9.09 17.01
N PHE A 124 5.83 8.39 16.08
CA PHE A 124 7.20 7.93 16.26
C PHE A 124 8.14 9.13 16.15
N THR A 125 9.09 9.26 17.08
CA THR A 125 10.04 10.39 17.11
C THR A 125 11.39 10.05 16.52
N SER A 126 11.81 8.77 16.59
CA SER A 126 13.08 8.29 16.05
C SER A 126 12.98 6.82 15.62
N LEU A 127 14.06 6.31 15.00
CA LEU A 127 14.15 4.90 14.64
C LEU A 127 14.26 4.00 15.87
N GLU A 128 14.93 4.47 16.92
CA GLU A 128 15.06 3.77 18.21
C GLU A 128 13.71 3.67 18.91
N ASP A 129 12.92 4.76 18.90
CA ASP A 129 11.56 4.78 19.43
C ASP A 129 10.64 3.80 18.68
N PHE A 130 10.74 3.77 17.34
CA PHE A 130 10.04 2.78 16.52
C PHE A 130 10.43 1.34 16.91
N ARG A 131 11.73 1.06 17.03
CA ARG A 131 12.23 -0.27 17.40
C ARG A 131 11.78 -0.67 18.80
N ALA A 132 11.86 0.24 19.78
CA ALA A 132 11.48 -0.03 21.16
C ALA A 132 9.98 -0.29 21.35
N ARG A 133 9.12 0.40 20.58
CA ARG A 133 7.66 0.23 20.69
C ARG A 133 7.16 -1.05 20.05
N LEU A 134 7.69 -1.39 18.87
CA LEU A 134 7.34 -2.66 18.23
C LEU A 134 8.01 -3.85 18.92
N HIS A 135 9.16 -3.62 19.57
CA HIS A 135 9.93 -4.63 20.29
C HIS A 135 10.31 -4.09 21.68
N PRO A 136 9.45 -4.23 22.69
CA PRO A 136 9.90 -4.08 24.06
C PRO A 136 11.01 -5.13 24.31
N PRO A 137 12.15 -4.78 24.93
CA PRO A 137 13.17 -5.75 25.25
C PRO A 137 12.54 -6.89 26.05
N VAL A 138 12.81 -8.13 25.63
CA VAL A 138 12.36 -9.32 26.36
C VAL A 138 12.99 -9.25 27.74
N VAL A 139 12.18 -8.94 28.76
CA VAL A 139 12.58 -9.09 30.15
C VAL A 139 12.57 -10.59 30.42
N LEU A 140 13.74 -11.21 30.26
CA LEU A 140 13.93 -12.58 30.71
C LEU A 140 13.72 -12.58 32.24
N PRO A 141 12.86 -13.48 32.79
CA PRO A 141 12.75 -13.63 34.22
C PRO A 141 14.13 -13.93 34.82
N GLU A 142 14.43 -13.43 36.03
CA GLU A 142 15.75 -13.60 36.66
C GLU A 142 16.20 -15.06 36.74
N SER A 143 15.26 -16.02 36.74
CA SER A 143 15.51 -17.46 36.68
C SER A 143 16.24 -17.92 35.41
N ALA A 144 16.16 -17.17 34.31
CA ALA A 144 16.87 -17.46 33.06
C ALA A 144 18.28 -16.85 33.00
N LYS A 145 18.68 -16.03 33.98
CA LYS A 145 20.03 -15.44 34.07
C LYS A 145 21.04 -16.37 34.77
N LEU A 146 20.58 -17.49 35.34
CA LEU A 146 21.40 -18.47 36.05
C LEU A 146 21.61 -19.72 35.20
N SER A 147 22.43 -19.61 34.17
CA SER A 147 23.08 -20.75 33.52
C SER A 147 24.47 -20.29 33.08
N CYS A 148 25.39 -20.27 34.05
CA CYS A 148 26.81 -20.23 33.82
C CYS A 148 27.26 -21.66 33.57
N GLY A 149 27.79 -21.94 32.37
CA GLY A 149 28.41 -23.24 32.09
C GLY A 149 28.41 -23.58 30.62
N GLN A 150 29.55 -23.26 29.98
CA GLN A 150 30.05 -23.84 28.73
C GLN A 150 29.10 -24.79 27.98
N THR A 151 28.41 -24.27 26.97
CA THR A 151 28.18 -24.99 25.71
C THR A 151 27.63 -24.01 24.69
N ASP A 152 28.27 -23.97 23.53
CA ASP A 152 27.89 -23.15 22.39
C ASP A 152 26.61 -23.74 21.76
N LEU A 153 25.47 -23.52 22.42
CA LEU A 153 24.15 -24.02 22.01
C LEU A 153 23.52 -23.21 20.87
N ARG A 154 24.31 -22.42 20.14
CA ARG A 154 23.83 -21.66 18.97
C ARG A 154 23.34 -22.55 17.81
N LYS A 155 23.54 -23.87 17.87
CA LYS A 155 23.15 -24.83 16.82
C LYS A 155 22.19 -25.94 17.23
N GLN A 156 21.82 -26.11 18.50
CA GLN A 156 21.05 -27.29 18.95
C GLN A 156 19.81 -27.01 19.80
N VAL A 157 19.47 -25.74 20.06
CA VAL A 157 18.13 -25.41 20.55
C VAL A 157 17.30 -25.12 19.31
N ALA A 158 16.25 -25.91 19.07
CA ALA A 158 15.20 -25.55 18.12
C ALA A 158 14.83 -24.10 18.41
N LEU A 159 15.04 -23.21 17.44
CA LEU A 159 14.91 -21.76 17.63
C LEU A 159 13.57 -21.51 18.33
N PRO A 160 13.55 -20.98 19.58
CA PRO A 160 12.29 -20.71 20.26
C PRO A 160 11.48 -19.75 19.38
N GLU A 161 10.15 -19.88 19.41
CA GLU A 161 9.23 -19.25 18.44
C GLU A 161 9.46 -17.75 18.19
N GLY A 162 10.14 -17.03 19.10
CA GLY A 162 10.55 -15.64 18.96
C GLY A 162 11.74 -15.33 18.03
N GLN A 163 12.59 -16.28 17.64
CA GLN A 163 13.76 -15.98 16.78
C GLN A 163 13.39 -15.86 15.28
N THR A 164 12.31 -16.52 14.88
CA THR A 164 11.66 -16.34 13.57
C THR A 164 11.05 -14.96 13.43
N ASP A 165 10.63 -14.36 14.55
CA ASP A 165 10.03 -13.05 14.61
C ASP A 165 11.08 -11.94 14.42
N LEU A 166 12.25 -12.09 15.06
CA LEU A 166 13.36 -11.11 14.95
C LEU A 166 13.86 -10.92 13.51
N ARG A 167 14.02 -11.99 12.73
CA ARG A 167 14.45 -11.88 11.31
C ARG A 167 13.39 -11.19 10.46
N LYS A 168 12.11 -11.59 10.61
CA LYS A 168 10.98 -10.95 9.91
C LYS A 168 10.90 -9.45 10.23
N GLN A 169 11.29 -9.08 11.44
CA GLN A 169 11.27 -7.69 11.90
C GLN A 169 12.46 -6.86 11.40
N GLU A 170 13.67 -7.43 11.34
CA GLU A 170 14.80 -6.79 10.67
C GLU A 170 14.51 -6.58 9.17
N ASP A 171 13.87 -7.56 8.54
CA ASP A 171 13.40 -7.48 7.16
C ASP A 171 12.32 -6.39 7.00
N LEU A 172 11.41 -6.24 7.96
CA LEU A 172 10.39 -5.18 7.99
C LEU A 172 11.01 -3.79 8.11
N LEU A 173 11.95 -3.60 9.05
CA LEU A 173 12.67 -2.34 9.23
C LEU A 173 13.41 -1.98 7.94
N LEU A 174 14.10 -2.95 7.34
CA LEU A 174 14.83 -2.79 6.10
C LEU A 174 13.91 -2.46 4.93
N ALA A 175 12.75 -3.09 4.84
CA ALA A 175 11.74 -2.82 3.82
C ALA A 175 11.21 -1.39 3.90
N LEU A 176 10.84 -0.94 5.12
CA LEU A 176 10.34 0.41 5.36
C LEU A 176 11.42 1.47 5.15
N ALA A 177 12.66 1.21 5.58
CA ALA A 177 13.80 2.11 5.36
C ALA A 177 14.14 2.25 3.88
N LYS A 178 14.20 1.14 3.12
CA LYS A 178 14.39 1.16 1.66
C LYS A 178 13.26 1.91 0.94
N ALA A 179 12.04 1.81 1.46
CA ALA A 179 10.89 2.53 0.92
C ALA A 179 10.84 4.03 1.32
N GLY A 180 11.77 4.51 2.16
CA GLY A 180 11.82 5.91 2.60
C GLY A 180 10.77 6.28 3.65
N ALA A 181 10.16 5.30 4.33
CA ALA A 181 9.11 5.57 5.33
C ALA A 181 9.56 6.47 6.49
N PHE A 182 10.87 6.52 6.75
CA PHE A 182 11.50 7.28 7.82
C PHE A 182 12.13 8.60 7.36
N ASP A 183 11.99 8.98 6.08
CA ASP A 183 12.63 10.20 5.53
C ASP A 183 12.15 11.49 6.26
N GLU A 184 10.91 11.50 6.77
CA GLU A 184 10.39 12.60 7.60
C GLU A 184 11.04 12.68 9.00
N LEU A 185 11.52 11.55 9.54
CA LEU A 185 12.18 11.48 10.85
C LEU A 185 13.68 11.68 10.76
N HIS A 186 14.29 11.27 9.66
CA HIS A 186 15.71 11.44 9.42
C HIS A 186 15.97 11.93 7.98
N PRO A 187 16.07 13.26 7.75
CA PRO A 187 16.15 13.82 6.40
C PRO A 187 17.39 13.41 5.60
N ARG A 188 18.43 12.87 6.26
CA ARG A 188 19.60 12.27 5.59
C ARG A 188 19.51 10.74 5.64
N ARG A 189 19.17 10.12 4.50
CA ARG A 189 19.19 8.65 4.31
C ARG A 189 20.54 8.01 4.67
N GLU A 190 21.64 8.74 4.50
CA GLU A 190 23.01 8.30 4.82
C GLU A 190 23.24 7.94 6.29
N ALA A 191 22.49 8.53 7.23
CA ALA A 191 22.62 8.21 8.65
C ALA A 191 21.94 6.87 9.01
N LEU A 192 20.84 6.54 8.32
CA LEU A 192 20.21 5.21 8.43
C LEU A 192 21.17 4.11 7.91
N PHE A 193 21.99 4.45 6.91
CA PHE A 193 23.01 3.55 6.37
C PHE A 193 24.24 3.42 7.30
N ARG A 194 24.61 4.47 8.04
CA ARG A 194 25.61 4.38 9.13
C ARG A 194 25.13 3.53 10.31
N ALA A 195 23.83 3.36 10.49
CA ALA A 195 23.23 2.47 11.49
C ALA A 195 23.13 0.99 11.04
N GLY A 196 23.70 0.64 9.87
CA GLY A 196 23.86 -0.77 9.43
C GLY A 196 22.87 -1.27 8.37
N LEU A 197 22.07 -0.40 7.75
CA LEU A 197 21.15 -0.77 6.65
C LEU A 197 21.80 -0.51 5.28
N PRO A 198 21.71 -1.42 4.28
CA PRO A 198 22.30 -1.18 2.96
C PRO A 198 21.59 -0.06 2.19
N PRO A 199 22.32 0.69 1.33
CA PRO A 199 21.77 1.82 0.58
C PRO A 199 20.64 1.36 -0.34
N GLY A 200 19.42 1.81 -0.06
CA GLY A 200 18.27 1.61 -0.93
C GLY A 200 18.39 2.49 -2.16
N GLY A 201 18.48 1.88 -3.34
CA GLY A 201 18.34 2.57 -4.62
C GLY A 201 16.99 3.30 -4.73
N PRO A 202 16.82 4.16 -5.74
CA PRO A 202 15.55 4.84 -5.98
C PRO A 202 14.42 3.81 -6.00
N LEU A 203 13.32 4.14 -5.32
CA LEU A 203 12.08 3.37 -5.39
C LEU A 203 11.81 3.04 -6.87
N LEU A 204 11.96 1.76 -7.19
CA LEU A 204 12.11 1.23 -8.55
C LEU A 204 10.99 1.72 -9.49
N ALA A 205 11.42 1.89 -10.74
CA ALA A 205 10.69 2.02 -12.02
C ALA A 205 9.16 1.76 -12.00
#